data_AF-A0A2N2XIM6-F1
#
_entry.id   AF-A0A2N2XIM6-F1
#
_cell.length_a   1.000
_cell.length_b   1.000
_cell.length_c   1.000
_cell.angle_alpha   90.00
_cell.angle_beta   90.00
_cell.angle_gamma   90.00
#
_symmetry.space_group_name_H-M   'P 1'
#
loop_
_entity.id
_entity.type
_entity.pdbx_description
1 polymer ?
#
loop_
_entity_poly.entity_id
_entity_poly.type
_entity_poly.pdbx_seq_one_letter_code
_entity_poly.pdbx_strand_id
1 'polypeptide(L)'
;MINKRVEAAVNEQIKREEHSSRLYLAMASWCEVTGFPGAAAFLYAQAEEERMHMLKFVHYLNDRNGHALMSALDMPNPEYKSLKDVFEQVMKHEEYITASINELYGVSFEEKDFTTGNFLQWF
;
A
#
# COMPACT_ATOMS: atom_id res chain seq x y z
N MET A 1 0.59 -24.57 2.49
CA MET A 1 1.27 -23.91 1.36
C MET A 1 0.22 -23.08 0.64
N ILE A 2 0.44 -21.77 0.55
CA ILE A 2 -0.46 -20.84 -0.13
C ILE A 2 -0.60 -21.19 -1.62
N ASN A 3 -1.77 -20.93 -2.21
CA ASN A 3 -1.99 -21.09 -3.64
C ASN A 3 -1.12 -20.08 -4.42
N LYS A 4 -0.54 -20.48 -5.55
CA LYS A 4 0.39 -19.62 -6.32
C LYS A 4 -0.25 -18.36 -6.90
N ARG A 5 -1.53 -18.41 -7.26
CA ARG A 5 -2.29 -17.24 -7.71
C ARG A 5 -2.51 -16.25 -6.57
N VAL A 6 -2.85 -16.76 -5.37
CA VAL A 6 -3.02 -15.93 -4.16
C VAL A 6 -1.68 -15.35 -3.73
N GLU A 7 -0.60 -16.12 -3.72
CA GLU A 7 0.76 -15.66 -3.42
C GLU A 7 1.22 -14.54 -4.36
N ALA A 8 0.95 -14.67 -5.67
CA ALA A 8 1.25 -13.62 -6.64
C ALA A 8 0.44 -12.35 -6.35
N ALA A 9 -0.87 -12.49 -6.08
CA ALA A 9 -1.73 -11.34 -5.78
C ALA A 9 -1.35 -10.64 -4.47
N VAL A 10 -0.93 -11.38 -3.44
CA VAL A 10 -0.40 -10.80 -2.18
C VAL A 10 0.91 -10.05 -2.44
N ASN A 11 1.81 -10.60 -3.27
CA ASN A 11 3.05 -9.89 -3.63
C ASN A 11 2.79 -8.59 -4.41
N GLU A 12 1.78 -8.56 -5.28
CA GLU A 12 1.35 -7.30 -5.92
C GLU A 12 0.80 -6.31 -4.89
N GLN A 13 0.06 -6.77 -3.89
CA GLN A 13 -0.42 -5.89 -2.83
C GLN A 13 0.73 -5.34 -1.96
N ILE A 14 1.73 -6.15 -1.65
CA ILE A 14 2.96 -5.70 -0.96
C ILE A 14 3.61 -4.56 -1.72
N LYS A 15 3.76 -4.70 -3.05
CA LYS A 15 4.31 -3.66 -3.91
C LYS A 15 3.47 -2.37 -3.86
N ARG A 16 2.14 -2.50 -3.85
CA ARG A 16 1.21 -1.36 -3.75
C ARG A 16 1.39 -0.59 -2.44
N GLU A 17 1.41 -1.28 -1.29
CA GLU A 17 1.62 -0.63 0.02
C GLU A 17 3.02 0.00 0.15
N GLU A 18 4.05 -0.67 -0.37
CA GLU A 18 5.41 -0.10 -0.40
C GLU A 18 5.46 1.18 -1.25
N HIS A 19 4.75 1.18 -2.38
CA HIS A 19 4.61 2.37 -3.21
C HIS A 19 3.83 3.48 -2.50
N SER A 20 2.73 3.17 -1.78
CA SER A 20 1.97 4.12 -0.97
C SER A 20 2.88 4.80 0.06
N SER A 21 3.66 4.02 0.81
CA SER A 21 4.63 4.55 1.78
C SER A 21 5.62 5.53 1.13
N ARG A 22 6.18 5.16 -0.03
CA ARG A 22 7.12 6.01 -0.76
C ARG A 22 6.47 7.26 -1.35
N LEU A 23 5.23 7.16 -1.81
CA LEU A 23 4.44 8.26 -2.34
C LEU A 23 4.15 9.30 -1.25
N TYR A 24 3.68 8.86 -0.09
CA TYR A 24 3.38 9.75 1.04
C TYR A 24 4.64 10.36 1.62
N LEU A 25 5.76 9.63 1.63
CA LEU A 25 7.06 10.21 1.98
C LEU A 25 7.46 11.35 1.02
N ALA A 26 7.25 11.19 -0.29
CA ALA A 26 7.54 12.23 -1.28
C ALA A 26 6.62 13.45 -1.10
N MET A 27 5.32 13.23 -0.88
CA MET A 27 4.35 14.30 -0.62
C MET A 27 4.64 15.04 0.69
N ALA A 28 5.06 14.32 1.74
CA ALA A 28 5.47 14.89 3.02
C ALA A 28 6.68 15.81 2.85
N SER A 29 7.71 15.32 2.13
CA SER A 29 8.91 16.10 1.82
C SER A 29 8.56 17.37 1.03
N TRP A 30 7.66 17.29 0.05
CA TRP A 30 7.19 18.46 -0.68
C TRP A 30 6.46 19.45 0.24
N CYS A 31 5.57 18.98 1.12
CA CYS A 31 4.88 19.83 2.09
C CYS A 31 5.85 20.53 3.04
N GLU A 32 6.91 19.84 3.47
CA GLU A 32 7.93 20.39 4.38
C GLU A 32 8.66 21.57 3.74
N VAL A 33 9.11 21.42 2.49
CA VAL A 33 9.89 22.48 1.79
C VAL A 33 9.01 23.60 1.23
N THR A 34 7.69 23.41 1.15
CA THR A 34 6.73 24.41 0.65
C THR A 34 5.95 25.15 1.75
N GLY A 35 6.25 24.87 3.03
CA GLY A 35 5.71 25.63 4.16
C GLY A 35 4.40 25.10 4.74
N PHE A 36 4.11 23.81 4.60
CA PHE A 36 2.94 23.14 5.18
C PHE A 36 3.32 22.12 6.27
N PRO A 37 3.87 22.54 7.42
CA PRO A 37 4.44 21.63 8.41
C PRO A 37 3.42 20.66 9.02
N GLY A 38 2.17 21.08 9.19
CA GLY A 38 1.10 20.20 9.69
C GLY A 38 0.75 19.08 8.69
N ALA A 39 0.70 19.40 7.40
CA ALA A 39 0.46 18.41 6.35
C ALA A 39 1.66 17.48 6.17
N ALA A 40 2.88 18.02 6.25
CA ALA A 40 4.10 17.22 6.22
C ALA A 40 4.11 16.18 7.36
N ALA A 41 3.85 16.60 8.60
CA ALA A 41 3.80 15.69 9.75
C ALA A 41 2.73 14.60 9.59
N PHE A 42 1.55 14.95 9.06
CA PHE A 42 0.50 13.99 8.76
C PHE A 42 0.95 12.96 7.71
N LEU A 43 1.52 13.42 6.59
CA LEU A 43 1.94 12.55 5.49
C LEU A 43 3.16 11.67 5.87
N TYR A 44 4.07 12.17 6.71
CA TYR A 44 5.13 11.34 7.30
C TYR A 44 4.55 10.21 8.15
N ALA A 45 3.54 10.48 8.98
CA ALA A 45 2.86 9.46 9.76
C ALA A 45 2.14 8.44 8.87
N GLN A 46 1.47 8.90 7.81
CA GLN A 46 0.84 8.02 6.82
C GLN A 46 1.86 7.14 6.09
N ALA A 47 3.03 7.67 5.74
CA ALA A 47 4.09 6.87 5.12
C ALA A 47 4.54 5.69 6.01
N GLU A 48 4.60 5.90 7.34
CA GLU A 48 4.89 4.84 8.31
C GLU A 48 3.73 3.85 8.48
N GLU A 49 2.48 4.32 8.41
CA GLU A 49 1.29 3.48 8.44
C GLU A 49 1.26 2.52 7.23
N GLU A 50 1.52 3.02 6.02
CA GLU A 50 1.60 2.17 4.82
C GLU A 50 2.77 1.19 4.85
N ARG A 51 3.89 1.59 5.46
CA ARG A 51 5.00 0.66 5.70
C ARG A 51 4.57 -0.46 6.64
N MET A 52 3.75 -0.18 7.65
CA MET A 52 3.19 -1.18 8.54
C MET A 52 2.20 -2.10 7.81
N HIS A 53 1.35 -1.58 6.92
CA HIS A 53 0.47 -2.37 6.05
C HIS A 53 1.28 -3.35 5.19
N MET A 54 2.30 -2.85 4.49
CA MET A 54 3.22 -3.66 3.69
C MET A 54 3.86 -4.78 4.53
N LEU A 55 4.43 -4.45 5.70
CA LEU A 55 5.09 -5.43 6.55
C LEU A 55 4.12 -6.50 7.06
N LYS A 56 2.87 -6.13 7.35
CA LYS A 56 1.82 -7.07 7.74
C LYS A 56 1.56 -8.11 6.64
N PHE A 57 1.49 -7.70 5.38
CA PHE A 57 1.41 -8.63 4.24
C PHE A 57 2.66 -9.50 4.09
N VAL A 58 3.86 -8.92 4.24
CA VAL A 58 5.14 -9.66 4.16
C VAL A 58 5.19 -10.78 5.19
N HIS A 59 4.91 -10.46 6.45
CA HIS A 59 4.91 -11.46 7.53
C HIS A 59 3.85 -12.53 7.28
N TYR A 60 2.64 -12.12 6.92
CA TYR A 60 1.56 -13.03 6.58
C TYR A 60 1.93 -14.02 5.48
N LEU A 61 2.48 -13.54 4.37
CA LEU A 61 2.82 -14.39 3.24
C LEU A 61 3.90 -15.41 3.60
N ASN A 62 4.93 -14.98 4.32
CA ASN A 62 6.00 -15.85 4.79
C ASN A 62 5.47 -16.92 5.77
N ASP A 63 4.57 -16.54 6.69
CA ASP A 63 3.93 -17.45 7.64
C ASP A 63 3.05 -18.51 6.95
N ARG A 64 2.51 -18.21 5.76
CA ARG A 64 1.74 -19.14 4.92
C ARG A 64 2.62 -20.07 4.05
N ASN A 65 3.93 -20.10 4.30
CA ASN A 65 4.94 -20.78 3.49
C ASN A 65 5.00 -20.27 2.04
N GLY A 66 4.65 -19.01 1.80
CA GLY A 66 4.98 -18.28 0.57
C GLY A 66 6.30 -17.54 0.70
N HIS A 67 6.67 -16.77 -0.32
CA HIS A 67 7.82 -15.89 -0.26
C HIS A 67 7.46 -14.47 -0.70
N ALA A 68 7.58 -13.51 0.22
CA ALA A 68 7.42 -12.10 -0.07
C ALA A 68 8.59 -11.57 -0.92
N LEU A 69 8.27 -10.86 -2.01
CA LEU A 69 9.23 -10.33 -2.98
C LEU A 69 9.13 -8.80 -3.02
N MET A 70 10.25 -8.12 -2.85
CA MET A 70 10.34 -6.67 -3.04
C MET A 70 10.60 -6.38 -4.52
N SER A 71 9.60 -5.79 -5.18
CA SER A 71 9.67 -5.47 -6.59
C SER A 71 10.27 -4.09 -6.84
N ALA A 72 10.71 -3.84 -8.07
CA ALA A 72 11.08 -2.48 -8.46
C ALA A 72 9.87 -1.55 -8.31
N LEU A 73 10.12 -0.36 -7.76
CA LEU A 73 9.13 0.70 -7.59
C LEU A 73 9.44 1.85 -8.53
N ASP A 74 8.40 2.34 -9.19
CA ASP A 74 8.47 3.57 -9.95
C ASP A 74 8.72 4.77 -9.02
N MET A 75 9.40 5.78 -9.55
CA MET A 75 9.62 7.03 -8.84
C MET A 75 8.29 7.78 -8.70
N PRO A 76 7.88 8.19 -7.48
CA PRO A 76 6.72 9.06 -7.31
C PRO A 76 6.93 10.38 -8.05
N ASN A 77 5.86 10.93 -8.63
CA ASN A 77 5.92 12.23 -9.30
C ASN A 77 6.29 13.33 -8.27
N PRO A 78 7.38 14.08 -8.47
CA PRO A 78 7.82 15.09 -7.50
C PRO A 78 7.06 16.43 -7.62
N GLU A 79 6.24 16.62 -8.65
CA GLU A 79 5.58 17.89 -8.93
C GLU A 79 4.13 17.91 -8.43
N TYR A 80 3.87 18.77 -7.44
CA TYR A 80 2.53 19.05 -6.91
C TYR A 80 2.20 20.53 -7.05
N LYS A 81 0.97 20.84 -7.47
CA LYS A 81 0.56 22.21 -7.81
C LYS A 81 0.13 23.02 -6.59
N SER A 82 -0.38 22.36 -5.57
CA SER A 82 -0.91 22.97 -4.35
C SER A 82 -1.15 21.91 -3.28
N LEU A 83 -1.39 22.35 -2.04
CA LEU A 83 -1.80 21.43 -0.97
C LEU A 83 -3.11 20.68 -1.31
N LYS A 84 -4.05 21.34 -2.01
CA LYS A 84 -5.29 20.70 -2.49
C LYS A 84 -5.01 19.57 -3.48
N ASP A 85 -4.08 19.80 -4.40
CA ASP A 85 -3.66 18.79 -5.39
C ASP A 85 -3.01 17.58 -4.71
N VAL A 86 -2.19 17.78 -3.67
CA VAL A 86 -1.63 16.69 -2.87
C VAL A 86 -2.74 15.80 -2.30
N PHE A 87 -3.71 16.39 -1.59
CA PHE A 87 -4.78 15.59 -0.96
C PHE A 87 -5.79 15.01 -1.96
N GLU A 88 -5.99 15.64 -3.11
CA GLU A 88 -6.75 15.03 -4.22
C GLU A 88 -6.04 13.79 -4.78
N GLN A 89 -4.71 13.79 -4.83
CA GLN A 89 -3.93 12.62 -5.23
C GLN A 89 -3.92 11.54 -4.15
N VAL A 90 -3.79 11.91 -2.87
CA VAL A 90 -3.92 10.97 -1.73
C VAL A 90 -5.27 10.26 -1.78
N MET A 91 -6.37 11.01 -1.89
CA MET A 91 -7.71 10.42 -1.93
C MET A 91 -7.88 9.42 -3.09
N LYS A 92 -7.44 9.79 -4.29
CA LYS A 92 -7.49 8.89 -5.46
C LYS A 92 -6.63 7.64 -5.27
N HIS A 93 -5.49 7.79 -4.61
CA HIS A 93 -4.60 6.66 -4.31
C HIS A 93 -5.24 5.71 -3.30
N GLU A 94 -5.85 6.23 -2.23
CA GLU A 94 -6.58 5.42 -1.24
C GLU A 94 -7.77 4.67 -1.84
N GLU A 95 -8.52 5.30 -2.75
CA GLU A 95 -9.60 4.62 -3.50
C GLU A 95 -9.04 3.47 -4.35
N TYR A 96 -7.86 3.66 -4.96
CA TYR A 96 -7.16 2.61 -5.70
C TYR A 96 -6.69 1.47 -4.79
N ILE A 97 -6.10 1.78 -3.63
CA ILE A 97 -5.69 0.77 -2.65
C ILE A 97 -6.90 -0.01 -2.14
N THR A 98 -8.01 0.66 -1.83
CA THR A 98 -9.26 -0.01 -1.42
C THR A 98 -9.78 -0.96 -2.50
N ALA A 99 -9.77 -0.54 -3.77
CA ALA A 99 -10.17 -1.43 -4.87
C ALA A 99 -9.22 -2.64 -5.01
N SER A 100 -7.94 -2.43 -4.78
CA SER A 100 -6.90 -3.47 -4.85
C SER A 100 -7.06 -4.56 -3.78
N ILE A 101 -7.45 -4.18 -2.56
CA ILE A 101 -7.77 -5.11 -1.46
C ILE A 101 -9.01 -5.94 -1.81
N ASN A 102 -10.05 -5.30 -2.36
CA ASN A 102 -11.26 -6.01 -2.79
C ASN A 102 -10.98 -7.01 -3.92
N GLU A 103 -10.12 -6.66 -4.88
CA GLU A 103 -9.66 -7.57 -5.93
C GLU A 103 -8.94 -8.78 -5.33
N LEU A 104 -7.99 -8.55 -4.42
CA LEU A 104 -7.26 -9.62 -3.73
C LEU A 104 -8.19 -10.51 -2.89
N TYR A 105 -9.20 -9.92 -2.24
CA TYR A 105 -10.24 -10.67 -1.54
C TYR A 105 -11.03 -11.57 -2.49
N GLY A 106 -11.41 -11.06 -3.66
CA GLY A 106 -12.05 -11.85 -4.72
C GLY A 106 -11.20 -13.05 -5.16
N VAL A 107 -9.89 -12.83 -5.40
CA VAL A 107 -8.95 -13.91 -5.74
C VAL A 107 -8.90 -14.97 -4.63
N SER A 108 -8.90 -14.56 -3.36
CA SER A 108 -8.92 -15.50 -2.24
C SER A 108 -10.18 -16.38 -2.24
N PHE A 109 -11.33 -15.84 -2.62
CA PHE A 109 -12.59 -16.56 -2.66
C PHE A 109 -12.65 -17.55 -3.83
N GLU A 110 -12.20 -17.13 -5.01
CA GLU A 110 -12.13 -18.00 -6.21
C GLU A 110 -11.25 -19.24 -5.97
N GLU A 111 -10.09 -19.04 -5.33
CA GLU A 111 -9.15 -20.11 -5.00
C GLU A 111 -9.52 -20.87 -3.69
N LYS A 112 -10.64 -20.50 -3.06
CA LYS A 112 -11.11 -21.04 -1.76
C LYS A 112 -10.07 -20.90 -0.64
N ASP A 113 -9.20 -19.91 -0.71
CA ASP A 113 -8.25 -19.56 0.34
C ASP A 113 -8.91 -18.62 1.36
N PHE A 114 -9.86 -19.17 2.11
CA PHE A 114 -10.62 -18.43 3.13
C PHE A 114 -9.73 -17.90 4.26
N THR A 115 -8.55 -18.48 4.48
CA THR A 115 -7.56 -17.95 5.42
C THR A 115 -7.02 -16.60 4.96
N THR A 116 -6.77 -16.44 3.65
CA THR A 116 -6.41 -15.13 3.07
C THR A 116 -7.58 -14.17 3.10
N GLY A 117 -8.79 -14.62 2.75
CA GLY A 117 -9.99 -13.80 2.89
C GLY A 117 -10.18 -13.24 4.31
N ASN A 118 -10.07 -14.08 5.35
CA ASN A 118 -10.18 -13.65 6.73
C ASN A 118 -9.06 -12.68 7.15
N PHE A 119 -7.82 -12.90 6.70
CA PHE A 119 -6.70 -12.00 6.97
C PHE A 119 -6.95 -10.59 6.43
N LEU A 120 -7.53 -10.49 5.23
CA LEU A 120 -7.81 -9.23 4.57
C LEU A 120 -8.89 -8.39 5.27
N GLN A 121 -9.72 -8.96 6.15
CA GLN A 121 -10.77 -8.20 6.88
C GLN A 121 -10.22 -7.16 7.87
N TRP A 122 -8.91 -7.17 8.13
CA TRP A 122 -8.26 -6.13 8.92
C TRP A 122 -8.03 -4.84 8.12
N PHE A 123 -7.88 -4.97 6.80
CA PHE A 123 -7.69 -3.88 5.83
C PHE A 123 -9.05 -3.41 5.31
#